data_AF-A0A7X0SY31-F1
#
_entry.id   AF-A0A7X0SY31-F1
#
_cell.length_a   1.000
_cell.length_b   1.000
_cell.length_c   1.000
_cell.angle_alpha   90.00
_cell.angle_beta   90.00
_cell.angle_gamma   90.00
#
_symmetry.space_group_name_H-M   'P 1'
#
loop_
_entity.id
_entity.type
_entity.pdbx_description
1 polymer ?
#
loop_
_entity_poly.entity_id
_entity_poly.type
_entity_poly.pdbx_seq_one_letter_code
_entity_poly.pdbx_strand_id
1 'polypeptide(L)' 'ELTEGTGLLSGIVDLFEEGAAVGKGVLDVTGRDVAAFCDDLIKDSKTYADIYQESVNQEMNKAMKKATDKKK' A
#
# COMPACT_ATOMS: atom_id res chain seq x y z
N GLU A 1 15.38 12.47 -6.70
CA GLU A 1 14.18 11.63 -6.51
C GLU A 1 14.42 10.72 -5.33
N LEU A 2 13.69 10.93 -4.24
CA LEU A 2 13.66 10.00 -3.12
C LEU A 2 12.89 8.78 -3.60
N THR A 3 13.47 7.59 -3.46
CA THR A 3 12.85 6.33 -3.88
C THR A 3 11.48 6.19 -3.19
N GLU A 4 10.43 5.82 -3.92
CA GLU A 4 9.03 5.88 -3.46
C GLU A 4 8.78 5.32 -2.05
N GLY A 5 9.53 4.29 -1.64
CA GLY A 5 9.42 3.70 -0.29
C GLY A 5 10.14 4.48 0.82
N THR A 6 11.25 5.18 0.54
CA THR A 6 11.96 5.97 1.56
C THR A 6 11.33 7.34 1.77
N GLY A 7 10.75 7.91 0.71
CA GLY A 7 10.04 9.19 0.78
C GLY A 7 8.80 9.13 1.69
N LEU A 8 8.01 8.06 1.59
CA LEU A 8 6.84 7.87 2.45
C LEU A 8 7.22 7.78 3.93
N LEU A 9 8.21 6.97 4.25
CA LEU A 9 8.66 6.80 5.65
C LEU A 9 9.29 8.08 6.19
N SER A 10 10.06 8.82 5.37
CA SER A 10 10.57 10.14 5.74
C SER A 10 9.44 11.12 6.05
N GLY A 11 8.40 11.16 5.22
CA GLY A 11 7.25 12.04 5.46
C GLY A 11 6.48 11.70 6.73
N ILE A 12 6.41 10.42 7.13
CA ILE A 12 5.84 10.02 8.43
C ILE A 12 6.71 10.52 9.60
N VAL A 13 8.04 10.46 9.45
CA VAL A 13 8.95 11.01 10.46
C VAL A 13 8.73 12.51 10.60
N ASP A 14 8.72 13.25 9.49
CA ASP A 14 8.48 14.70 9.49
C ASP A 14 7.15 15.05 10.17
N LEU A 15 6.07 14.32 9.84
CA LEU A 15 4.75 14.48 10.47
C LEU A 15 4.79 14.26 11.98
N PHE A 16 5.55 13.27 12.46
CA PHE A 16 5.68 12.99 13.89
C PHE A 16 6.53 14.02 14.61
N GLU A 17 7.58 14.54 13.97
CA GLU A 17 8.39 15.64 14.50
C GLU A 17 7.54 16.90 14.67
N GLU A 18 6.71 17.25 13.68
CA GLU A 18 5.76 18.37 13.76
C GLU A 18 4.73 18.15 14.89
N GLY A 19 4.17 16.94 14.98
CA GLY A 19 3.23 16.58 16.05
C GLY A 19 3.85 16.71 17.44
N ALA A 20 5.07 16.21 17.62
CA ALA A 20 5.80 16.30 18.88
C ALA A 20 6.13 17.76 19.24
N ALA A 21 6.50 18.59 18.27
CA ALA A 21 6.79 20.01 18.48
C ALA A 21 5.59 20.80 19.03
N VAL A 22 4.37 20.37 18.72
CA VAL A 22 3.12 20.96 19.26
C VAL A 22 2.54 20.18 20.45
N GLY A 23 3.27 19.21 20.99
CA GLY A 23 2.89 18.45 22.18
C GLY A 23 1.79 17.40 21.96
N LYS A 24 1.59 16.96 20.72
CA LYS A 24 0.65 15.87 20.40
C LYS A 24 1.30 14.51 20.62
N GLY A 25 0.53 13.57 21.17
CA GLY A 25 0.91 12.16 21.19
C GLY A 25 0.75 11.52 19.81
N VAL A 26 1.39 10.37 19.59
CA VAL A 26 1.34 9.67 18.29
C VAL A 26 -0.11 9.35 17.84
N LEU A 27 -0.98 8.96 18.79
CA LEU A 27 -2.38 8.65 18.49
C LEU A 27 -3.23 9.90 18.23
N ASP A 28 -2.77 11.09 18.61
CA ASP A 28 -3.40 12.37 18.23
C ASP A 28 -3.04 12.77 16.79
N VAL A 29 -1.97 12.18 16.24
CA VAL A 29 -1.50 12.41 14.87
C VAL A 29 -2.07 11.35 13.92
N THR A 30 -1.97 10.08 14.28
CA THR A 30 -2.41 8.96 13.44
C THR A 30 -3.86 8.56 13.66
N GLY A 31 -4.46 8.96 14.78
CA GLY A 31 -5.69 8.36 15.29
C GLY A 31 -5.44 7.01 15.98
N ARG A 32 -6.50 6.46 16.59
CA ARG A 32 -6.46 5.17 17.30
C ARG A 32 -6.31 3.97 16.37
N ASP A 33 -6.82 4.09 15.15
CA ASP A 33 -6.66 3.07 14.11
C ASP A 33 -5.47 3.45 13.21
N VAL A 34 -4.29 3.05 13.67
CA VAL A 34 -3.03 3.32 12.96
C VAL A 34 -2.97 2.58 11.61
N ALA A 35 -3.65 1.43 11.50
CA ALA A 35 -3.71 0.69 10.24
C ALA A 35 -4.51 1.47 9.19
N ALA A 36 -5.67 2.00 9.56
CA ALA A 36 -6.46 2.85 8.66
C ALA A 36 -5.70 4.11 8.20
N PHE A 37 -4.92 4.73 9.10
CA PHE A 37 -4.03 5.82 8.73
C PHE A 37 -2.98 5.40 7.69
N CYS A 38 -2.33 4.25 7.89
CA CYS A 38 -1.38 3.71 6.92
C CYS A 38 -2.03 3.34 5.59
N ASP A 39 -3.25 2.77 5.61
CA ASP A 39 -4.01 2.43 4.41
C ASP A 39 -4.32 3.69 3.58
N ASP A 40 -4.72 4.78 4.24
CA ASP A 40 -4.97 6.07 3.59
C ASP A 40 -3.70 6.69 2.97
N LEU A 41 -2.53 6.46 3.57
CA LEU A 41 -1.25 6.92 3.04
C LEU A 41 -0.84 6.20 1.75
N ILE A 42 -1.18 4.92 1.60
CA ILE A 42 -0.76 4.10 0.45
C ILE A 42 -1.86 3.81 -0.56
N LYS A 43 -3.08 4.35 -0.37
CA LYS A 43 -4.28 4.03 -1.17
C LYS A 43 -4.12 4.16 -2.68
N ASP A 44 -3.29 5.10 -3.14
CA ASP A 44 -3.05 5.38 -4.57
C ASP A 44 -1.74 4.75 -5.07
N SER A 45 -1.04 4.00 -4.22
CA SER A 45 0.26 3.39 -4.52
C SER A 45 0.10 1.90 -4.82
N LYS A 46 0.82 1.41 -5.85
CA LYS A 46 0.83 -0.02 -6.16
C LYS A 46 1.61 -0.78 -5.09
N THR A 47 0.94 -1.69 -4.41
CA THR A 47 1.54 -2.51 -3.35
C THR A 47 2.06 -3.84 -3.90
N TYR A 48 2.85 -4.53 -3.09
CA TYR A 48 3.26 -5.91 -3.39
C TYR A 48 2.05 -6.85 -3.51
N ALA A 49 1.00 -6.60 -2.72
CA ALA A 49 -0.23 -7.37 -2.79
C ALA A 49 -0.92 -7.20 -4.15
N ASP A 50 -0.96 -5.98 -4.70
CA ASP A 50 -1.54 -5.71 -6.03
C ASP A 50 -0.77 -6.44 -7.14
N ILE A 51 0.57 -6.43 -7.07
CA ILE A 51 1.43 -7.14 -8.02
C ILE A 51 1.16 -8.65 -7.96
N TYR A 52 1.05 -9.21 -6.75
CA TYR A 52 0.77 -10.62 -6.57
C TYR A 52 -0.62 -11.00 -7.10
N GLN A 53 -1.64 -10.21 -6.79
CA GLN A 53 -3.00 -10.42 -7.31
C GLN A 53 -3.05 -10.36 -8.84
N GLU A 54 -2.34 -9.39 -9.44
CA GLU A 54 -2.23 -9.29 -10.89
C GLU A 54 -1.60 -10.56 -11.49
N SER A 55 -0.51 -11.05 -10.90
CA SER A 55 0.17 -12.28 -11.33
C SER A 55 -0.74 -13.50 -11.26
N VAL A 56 -1.45 -13.68 -10.14
CA VAL A 56 -2.40 -14.79 -9.95
C VAL A 56 -3.54 -14.70 -10.97
N ASN A 57 -4.10 -13.51 -11.20
CA ASN A 57 -5.16 -13.29 -12.18
C ASN A 57 -4.69 -13.60 -13.60
N GLN A 58 -3.45 -13.24 -13.95
CA GLN A 58 -2.85 -13.58 -15.25
C GLN A 58 -2.72 -15.10 -15.43
N GLU A 59 -2.25 -15.83 -14.42
CA GLU A 59 -2.12 -17.30 -14.49
C GLU A 59 -3.48 -18.00 -14.59
N MET A 60 -4.48 -17.53 -13.83
CA MET A 60 -5.85 -18.02 -13.90
C MET A 60 -6.44 -17.83 -15.30
N ASN A 61 -6.26 -16.65 -15.89
CA ASN A 61 -6.71 -16.35 -17.25
C ASN A 61 -6.03 -17.24 -18.31
N LYS A 62 -4.73 -17.51 -18.17
CA LYS A 62 -4.01 -18.45 -19.06
C LYS A 62 -4.57 -19.86 -18.94
N ALA A 63 -4.84 -20.34 -17.73
CA ALA A 63 -5.41 -21.66 -17.50
C ALA A 63 -6.82 -21.79 -18.10
N MET A 64 -7.68 -20.78 -17.94
CA MET A 64 -9.02 -20.70 -18.52
C MET A 64 -9.01 -20.76 -20.05
N LYS A 65 -8.09 -20.02 -20.70
CA LYS A 65 -7.94 -20.05 -22.17
C LYS A 65 -7.57 -21.44 -22.67
N LYS A 66 -6.54 -22.06 -22.08
CA LYS A 66 -6.12 -23.44 -22.42
C LYS A 66 -7.25 -24.46 -22.28
N ALA A 67 -8.11 -24.31 -21.27
CA ALA A 67 -9.25 -25.21 -21.07
C ALA A 67 -10.34 -25.03 -22.13
N THR A 68 -10.56 -23.78 -22.57
CA THR A 68 -11.54 -23.45 -23.62
C THR A 68 -11.06 -23.95 -24.99
N ASP A 69 -9.78 -23.76 -25.31
CA ASP A 69 -9.19 -24.22 -26.57
C ASP A 69 -9.21 -25.74 -26.71
N LYS A 70 -9.07 -26.49 -25.60
CA LYS A 70 -9.17 -27.97 -25.60
C LYS A 70 -10.59 -28.50 -25.83
N LYS A 71 -11.61 -27.68 -25.62
CA LYS A 71 -13.02 -28.07 -25.80
C LYS A 71 -13.54 -27.76 -27.21
N LYS A 72 -12.78 -27.01 -28.02
CA LYS A 72 -13.11 -26.66 -29.40
C LYS A 72 -12.42 -27.64 -30.36
#